data_AF-A0A7J6J2D9-F1
#
_entry.id   AF-A0A7J6J2D9-F1
#
_cell.length_a   1.000
_cell.length_b   1.000
_cell.length_c   1.000
_cell.angle_alpha   90.00
_cell.angle_beta   90.00
_cell.angle_gamma   90.00
#
_symmetry.space_group_name_H-M   'P 1'
#
loop_
_entity.id
_entity.type
_entity.pdbx_description
1 polymer ?
#
loop_
_entity_poly.entity_id
_entity_poly.type
_entity_poly.pdbx_seq_one_letter_code
_entity_poly.pdbx_strand_id
1 'polypeptide(L)'
;MTFNYEFKASFSLAPAAALVLFIGFFAWITSTIRKWRLSNELKSGIRQSENHAHNVTTKASLERLEDFDWKSASPRKFRPFKPIYHITMALQSDTPSDLITIDKDYLERINLRKTLIEKHGQTVHGYIPSGQDAVQELYSYLMSEYLPTRYPTLFELAENGSIVRNQTHTSLYNAKGNHIHGEYKADPEEYVDAEKAFVRCELQTLSRLPKSHSILFSFKTYLYPLKEIKAEGMGSALADAIEGLKKGNCPGMWKYKSAVRWGKPVCEYLRGA
;
A
#
# COMPACT_ATOMS: atom_id res chain seq x y z
N MET A 1 -71.25 61.14 53.91
CA MET A 1 -71.56 61.14 52.46
C MET A 1 -70.40 60.44 51.76
N THR A 2 -70.67 59.47 50.90
CA THR A 2 -69.65 58.62 50.26
C THR A 2 -68.85 59.38 49.20
N PHE A 3 -67.51 59.35 49.29
CA PHE A 3 -66.64 59.71 48.18
C PHE A 3 -65.99 58.45 47.61
N ASN A 4 -66.47 58.05 46.43
CA ASN A 4 -65.84 57.01 45.62
C ASN A 4 -64.54 57.55 45.03
N TYR A 5 -63.49 56.73 44.99
CA TYR A 5 -62.32 56.95 44.13
C TYR A 5 -62.20 55.77 43.17
N GLU A 6 -62.62 55.96 41.92
CA GLU A 6 -62.33 55.01 40.84
C GLU A 6 -60.85 55.08 40.48
N PHE A 7 -60.10 54.00 40.70
CA PHE A 7 -58.77 53.86 40.15
C PHE A 7 -58.86 53.24 38.73
N LYS A 8 -58.93 54.08 37.70
CA LYS A 8 -58.85 53.63 36.30
C LYS A 8 -57.42 53.23 35.93
N ALA A 9 -57.08 51.97 36.16
CA ALA A 9 -55.87 51.36 35.62
C ALA A 9 -56.04 51.05 34.11
N SER A 10 -55.69 52.01 33.25
CA SER A 10 -55.66 51.80 31.80
C SER A 10 -54.43 50.96 31.39
N PHE A 11 -54.53 49.63 31.49
CA PHE A 11 -53.53 48.73 30.93
C PHE A 11 -53.54 48.80 29.40
N SER A 12 -52.48 49.38 28.82
CA SER A 12 -52.26 49.33 27.38
C SER A 12 -51.96 47.89 26.94
N LEU A 13 -52.65 47.40 25.91
CA LEU A 13 -52.40 46.07 25.32
C LEU A 13 -51.12 46.01 24.47
N ALA A 14 -50.60 47.17 24.05
CA ALA A 14 -49.49 47.27 23.10
C ALA A 14 -48.18 46.53 23.51
N PRO A 15 -47.65 46.65 24.75
CA PRO A 15 -46.39 45.98 25.11
C PRO A 15 -46.49 44.45 25.14
N ALA A 16 -47.66 43.89 25.49
CA ALA A 16 -47.86 42.44 25.51
C ALA A 16 -47.88 41.86 24.09
N ALA A 17 -48.57 42.52 23.15
CA ALA A 17 -48.58 42.12 21.74
C ALA A 17 -47.17 42.22 21.10
N ALA A 18 -46.43 43.29 21.42
CA ALA A 18 -45.05 43.46 20.95
C ALA A 18 -44.12 42.34 21.44
N LEU A 19 -44.25 41.91 22.71
CA LEU A 19 -43.46 40.82 23.26
C LEU A 19 -43.70 39.48 22.54
N VAL A 20 -44.97 39.14 22.26
CA VAL A 20 -45.33 37.90 21.55
C VAL A 20 -44.78 37.90 20.12
N LEU A 21 -44.87 39.04 19.42
CA LEU A 21 -44.27 39.21 18.09
C LEU A 21 -42.75 39.08 18.14
N PHE A 22 -42.08 39.63 19.16
CA PHE A 22 -40.63 39.52 19.32
C PHE A 22 -40.18 38.07 19.58
N ILE A 23 -40.90 37.34 20.43
CA ILE A 23 -40.65 35.91 20.70
C ILE A 23 -40.87 35.08 19.43
N GLY A 24 -41.97 35.31 18.70
CA GLY A 24 -42.26 34.63 17.44
C GLY A 24 -41.21 34.89 16.37
N PHE A 25 -40.75 36.14 16.23
CA PHE A 25 -39.69 36.53 15.29
C PHE A 25 -38.33 35.93 15.68
N PHE A 26 -37.99 35.90 16.97
CA PHE A 26 -36.76 35.27 17.46
C PHE A 26 -36.77 33.74 17.27
N ALA A 27 -37.91 33.09 17.52
CA ALA A 27 -38.11 31.67 17.24
C ALA A 27 -38.01 31.36 15.73
N TRP A 28 -38.54 32.23 14.88
CA TRP A 28 -38.43 32.11 13.41
C TRP A 28 -36.99 32.30 12.92
N ILE A 29 -36.27 33.30 13.43
CA ILE A 29 -34.84 33.53 13.13
C ILE A 29 -34.00 32.32 13.54
N THR A 30 -34.14 31.85 14.78
CA THR A 30 -33.35 30.71 15.29
C THR A 30 -33.66 29.40 14.55
N SER A 31 -34.93 29.17 14.19
CA SER A 31 -35.35 28.06 13.32
C SER A 31 -34.72 28.15 11.92
N THR A 32 -34.71 29.34 11.32
CA THR A 32 -34.14 29.58 9.99
C THR A 32 -32.62 29.41 9.98
N ILE A 33 -31.91 29.97 10.98
CA ILE A 33 -30.46 29.76 11.16
C ILE A 33 -30.14 28.27 11.36
N ARG A 34 -30.94 27.55 12.15
CA ARG A 34 -30.74 26.11 12.39
C ARG A 34 -30.93 25.29 11.11
N LYS A 35 -31.97 25.58 10.31
CA LYS A 35 -32.19 24.95 9.00
C LYS A 35 -31.07 25.27 8.01
N TRP A 36 -30.60 26.52 7.96
CA TRP A 36 -29.49 26.93 7.11
C TRP A 36 -28.18 26.25 7.48
N ARG A 37 -27.84 26.18 8.78
CA ARG A 37 -26.67 25.44 9.27
C ARG A 37 -26.76 23.96 8.92
N LEU A 38 -27.89 23.29 9.20
CA LEU A 38 -28.11 21.88 8.81
C LEU A 38 -27.97 21.66 7.30
N SER A 39 -28.47 22.56 6.46
CA SER A 39 -28.29 22.47 5.00
C SER A 39 -26.83 22.61 4.58
N ASN A 40 -26.06 23.47 5.25
CA ASN A 40 -24.64 23.64 4.97
C ASN A 40 -23.80 22.45 5.45
N GLU A 41 -24.11 21.83 6.60
CA GLU A 41 -23.45 20.59 7.06
C GLU A 41 -23.76 19.40 6.13
N LEU A 42 -25.00 19.28 5.64
CA LEU A 42 -25.35 18.27 4.63
C LEU A 42 -24.61 18.52 3.31
N LYS A 43 -24.54 19.78 2.84
CA LYS A 43 -23.81 20.13 1.63
C LYS A 43 -22.30 19.96 1.77
N SER A 44 -21.70 20.24 2.92
CA SER A 44 -20.27 20.02 3.17
C SER A 44 -19.96 18.52 3.21
N GLY A 45 -20.79 17.71 3.89
CA GLY A 45 -20.66 16.25 3.92
C GLY A 45 -20.82 15.60 2.54
N ILE A 46 -21.81 16.01 1.76
CA ILE A 46 -21.99 15.55 0.37
C ILE A 46 -20.77 15.92 -0.47
N ARG A 47 -20.33 17.19 -0.44
CA ARG A 47 -19.17 17.66 -1.22
C ARG A 47 -17.86 17.00 -0.79
N GLN A 48 -17.72 16.66 0.49
CA GLN A 48 -16.58 15.89 1.01
C GLN A 48 -16.62 14.43 0.52
N SER A 49 -17.81 13.81 0.47
CA SER A 49 -18.02 12.47 -0.09
C SER A 49 -17.75 12.42 -1.60
N GLU A 50 -18.26 13.40 -2.36
CA GLU A 50 -18.02 13.56 -3.81
C GLU A 50 -16.53 13.78 -4.10
N ASN A 51 -15.87 14.68 -3.37
CA ASN A 51 -14.43 14.90 -3.49
C ASN A 51 -13.63 13.65 -3.11
N HIS A 52 -14.06 12.88 -2.11
CA HIS A 52 -13.41 11.62 -1.75
C HIS A 52 -13.57 10.57 -2.85
N ALA A 53 -14.80 10.39 -3.36
CA ALA A 53 -15.08 9.49 -4.47
C ALA A 53 -14.28 9.87 -5.73
N HIS A 54 -14.26 11.15 -6.11
CA HIS A 54 -13.51 11.62 -7.27
C HIS A 54 -11.99 11.41 -7.13
N ASN A 55 -11.41 11.68 -5.95
CA ASN A 55 -10.00 11.40 -5.68
C ASN A 55 -9.67 9.89 -5.64
N VAL A 56 -10.61 9.05 -5.20
CA VAL A 56 -10.48 7.59 -5.28
C VAL A 56 -10.53 7.14 -6.74
N THR A 57 -11.45 7.67 -7.55
CA THR A 57 -11.59 7.32 -8.98
C THR A 57 -10.36 7.74 -9.79
N THR A 58 -9.82 8.95 -9.60
CA THR A 58 -8.61 9.41 -10.32
C THR A 58 -7.34 8.70 -9.85
N LYS A 59 -7.25 8.30 -8.59
CA LYS A 59 -6.13 7.46 -8.11
C LYS A 59 -6.24 5.98 -8.55
N ALA A 60 -7.42 5.52 -8.92
CA ALA A 60 -7.70 4.15 -9.34
C ALA A 60 -7.58 3.92 -10.87
N SER A 61 -7.26 4.94 -11.68
CA SER A 61 -7.09 4.75 -13.12
C SER A 61 -5.81 3.97 -13.44
N LEU A 62 -5.95 2.84 -14.16
CA LEU A 62 -4.82 2.11 -14.73
C LEU A 62 -4.23 2.91 -15.90
N GLU A 63 -2.96 3.32 -15.76
CA GLU A 63 -2.22 4.05 -16.79
C GLU A 63 -1.76 3.09 -17.92
N ARG A 64 -1.88 3.49 -19.18
CA ARG A 64 -1.40 2.75 -20.35
C ARG A 64 -0.02 3.25 -20.77
N LEU A 65 0.91 2.34 -21.12
CA LEU A 65 2.23 2.71 -21.65
C LEU A 65 2.33 2.32 -23.13
N GLU A 66 2.15 3.27 -24.04
CA GLU A 66 2.05 3.00 -25.47
C GLU A 66 3.41 2.64 -26.12
N ASP A 67 4.50 3.31 -25.72
CA ASP A 67 5.85 3.12 -26.26
C ASP A 67 6.81 2.45 -25.25
N PHE A 68 6.31 1.52 -24.42
CA PHE A 68 7.13 0.93 -23.36
C PHE A 68 8.18 -0.07 -23.89
N ASP A 69 9.44 0.35 -23.90
CA ASP A 69 10.58 -0.56 -23.98
C ASP A 69 11.00 -1.03 -22.58
N TRP A 70 10.63 -2.27 -22.26
CA TRP A 70 11.02 -2.92 -21.01
C TRP A 70 12.53 -3.14 -20.88
N LYS A 71 13.31 -3.16 -21.98
CA LYS A 71 14.75 -3.46 -21.95
C LYS A 71 15.59 -2.28 -21.45
N SER A 72 15.15 -1.05 -21.73
CA SER A 72 15.75 0.17 -21.16
C SER A 72 15.15 0.58 -19.80
N ALA A 73 13.96 0.07 -19.46
CA ALA A 73 13.32 0.31 -18.17
C ALA A 73 14.15 -0.18 -16.98
N SER A 74 14.72 0.75 -16.22
CA SER A 74 15.52 0.44 -15.03
C SER A 74 14.64 -0.05 -13.85
N PRO A 75 15.06 -1.07 -13.10
CA PRO A 75 14.30 -1.56 -11.95
C PRO A 75 14.10 -0.48 -10.87
N ARG A 76 12.85 -0.33 -10.39
CA ARG A 76 12.50 0.58 -9.29
C ARG A 76 13.39 0.32 -8.06
N LYS A 77 14.05 1.37 -7.55
CA LYS A 77 14.84 1.29 -6.32
C LYS A 77 13.93 1.42 -5.09
N PHE A 78 13.59 0.30 -4.46
CA PHE A 78 12.87 0.29 -3.19
C PHE A 78 13.87 0.21 -2.03
N ARG A 79 13.90 1.23 -1.16
CA ARG A 79 14.85 1.40 -0.04
C ARG A 79 14.18 1.97 1.23
N PRO A 80 13.20 1.28 1.84
CA PRO A 80 12.47 1.79 3.02
C PRO A 80 13.29 1.67 4.32
N PHE A 81 14.55 2.12 4.31
CA PHE A 81 15.44 2.04 5.48
C PHE A 81 14.96 3.01 6.56
N LYS A 82 14.79 2.51 7.80
CA LYS A 82 14.32 3.28 8.95
C LYS A 82 15.19 2.94 10.17
N PRO A 83 15.74 3.93 10.90
CA PRO A 83 16.68 3.70 12.00
C PRO A 83 16.04 3.11 13.28
N ILE A 84 14.71 3.05 13.34
CA ILE A 84 13.95 2.39 14.40
C ILE A 84 12.91 1.48 13.75
N TYR A 85 12.96 0.19 14.07
CA TYR A 85 12.04 -0.78 13.51
C TYR A 85 10.71 -0.80 14.27
N HIS A 86 9.62 -0.48 13.57
CA HIS A 86 8.27 -0.61 14.09
C HIS A 86 7.48 -1.60 13.23
N ILE A 87 7.03 -2.71 13.82
CA ILE A 87 6.00 -3.54 13.22
C ILE A 87 4.70 -2.76 13.28
N THR A 88 4.24 -2.37 12.11
CA THR A 88 2.94 -1.78 11.82
C THR A 88 2.50 -2.32 10.46
N MET A 89 1.20 -2.31 10.14
CA MET A 89 0.77 -2.70 8.79
C MET A 89 1.30 -1.73 7.71
N ALA A 90 1.62 -0.49 8.09
CA ALA A 90 2.23 0.54 7.25
C ALA A 90 1.53 0.76 5.88
N LEU A 91 0.22 0.48 5.80
CA LEU A 91 -0.53 0.53 4.55
C LEU A 91 -0.57 1.96 4.00
N GLN A 92 -0.24 2.09 2.72
CA GLN A 92 -0.37 3.32 1.95
C GLN A 92 -1.20 2.98 0.71
N SER A 93 -2.18 3.83 0.37
CA SER A 93 -2.97 3.62 -0.84
C SER A 93 -2.08 3.82 -2.07
N ASP A 94 -2.06 2.84 -2.95
CA ASP A 94 -1.30 2.87 -4.22
C ASP A 94 -2.25 2.99 -5.42
N THR A 95 -1.71 2.97 -6.64
CA THR A 95 -2.46 2.90 -7.90
C THR A 95 -2.48 1.46 -8.43
N PRO A 96 -3.47 1.05 -9.24
CA PRO A 96 -3.44 -0.26 -9.90
C PRO A 96 -2.21 -0.44 -10.81
N SER A 97 -1.69 0.64 -11.41
CA SER A 97 -0.55 0.64 -12.33
C SER A 97 0.75 0.04 -11.76
N ASP A 98 0.88 0.00 -10.43
CA ASP A 98 2.03 -0.55 -9.70
C ASP A 98 1.85 -2.02 -9.28
N LEU A 99 0.71 -2.65 -9.59
CA LEU A 99 0.39 -4.04 -9.21
C LEU A 99 1.40 -5.05 -9.79
N ILE A 100 1.81 -4.86 -11.04
CA ILE A 100 2.88 -5.61 -11.70
C ILE A 100 3.82 -4.60 -12.34
N THR A 101 5.07 -4.55 -11.87
CA THR A 101 6.14 -3.77 -12.51
C THR A 101 7.00 -4.65 -13.42
N ILE A 102 7.07 -4.26 -14.70
CA ILE A 102 8.00 -4.81 -15.69
C ILE A 102 9.21 -3.87 -15.81
N ASP A 103 10.38 -4.46 -15.96
CA ASP A 103 11.70 -3.82 -16.01
C ASP A 103 12.64 -4.71 -16.84
N LYS A 104 13.87 -4.26 -17.10
CA LYS A 104 14.85 -5.00 -17.92
C LYS A 104 15.17 -6.41 -17.39
N ASP A 105 14.91 -6.68 -16.11
CA ASP A 105 15.14 -7.98 -15.47
C ASP A 105 13.90 -8.92 -15.59
N TYR A 106 12.78 -8.44 -16.15
CA TYR A 106 11.52 -9.17 -16.30
C TYR A 106 11.69 -10.56 -16.90
N LEU A 107 12.43 -10.64 -18.01
CA LEU A 107 12.70 -11.89 -18.72
C LEU A 107 13.38 -12.92 -17.81
N GLU A 108 14.53 -12.56 -17.24
CA GLU A 108 15.31 -13.46 -16.37
C GLU A 108 14.43 -14.01 -15.24
N ARG A 109 13.62 -13.14 -14.62
CA ARG A 109 12.69 -13.49 -13.54
C ARG A 109 11.54 -14.40 -14.01
N ILE A 110 11.05 -14.25 -15.24
CA ILE A 110 10.01 -15.14 -15.82
C ILE A 110 10.59 -16.51 -16.13
N ASN A 111 11.77 -16.59 -16.73
CA ASN A 111 12.47 -17.86 -16.98
C ASN A 111 12.75 -18.61 -15.68
N LEU A 112 13.24 -17.89 -14.66
CA LEU A 112 13.45 -18.43 -13.33
C LEU A 112 12.14 -19.01 -12.77
N ARG A 113 11.03 -18.26 -12.84
CA ARG A 113 9.73 -18.76 -12.38
C ARG A 113 9.29 -20.02 -13.14
N LYS A 114 9.47 -20.10 -14.47
CA LYS A 114 9.20 -21.31 -15.26
C LYS A 114 10.00 -22.50 -14.72
N THR A 115 11.32 -22.37 -14.61
CA THR A 115 12.20 -23.44 -14.08
C THR A 115 11.87 -23.86 -12.65
N LEU A 116 11.42 -22.94 -11.78
CA LEU A 116 10.98 -23.27 -10.43
C LEU A 116 9.64 -24.01 -10.41
N ILE A 117 8.69 -23.65 -11.29
CA ILE A 117 7.41 -24.37 -11.44
C ILE A 117 7.66 -25.77 -12.02
N GLU A 118 8.55 -25.91 -13.00
CA GLU A 118 8.96 -27.21 -13.56
C GLU A 118 9.58 -28.13 -12.51
N LYS A 119 10.52 -27.61 -11.69
CA LYS A 119 11.26 -28.43 -10.71
C LYS A 119 10.54 -28.63 -9.38
N HIS A 120 9.69 -27.68 -8.97
CA HIS A 120 9.12 -27.61 -7.62
C HIS A 120 7.63 -27.24 -7.63
N GLY A 121 6.91 -27.52 -8.72
CA GLY A 121 5.53 -27.06 -8.96
C GLY A 121 4.60 -27.22 -7.77
N GLN A 122 4.53 -28.42 -7.16
CA GLN A 122 3.68 -28.70 -5.99
C GLN A 122 3.99 -27.83 -4.76
N THR A 123 5.18 -27.25 -4.66
CA THR A 123 5.61 -26.35 -3.56
C THR A 123 5.41 -24.88 -3.90
N VAL A 124 5.49 -24.49 -5.17
CA VAL A 124 5.53 -23.07 -5.59
C VAL A 124 4.32 -22.61 -6.41
N HIS A 125 3.44 -23.52 -6.81
CA HIS A 125 2.29 -23.24 -7.67
C HIS A 125 1.12 -24.19 -7.38
N GLY A 126 0.04 -23.66 -6.84
CA GLY A 126 -1.18 -24.42 -6.56
C GLY A 126 -2.26 -23.54 -5.95
N TYR A 127 -3.45 -24.11 -5.78
CA TYR A 127 -4.59 -23.49 -5.11
C TYR A 127 -5.37 -24.56 -4.33
N ILE A 128 -6.09 -24.14 -3.30
CA ILE A 128 -7.07 -25.00 -2.60
C ILE A 128 -8.43 -24.90 -3.29
N PRO A 129 -9.30 -25.92 -3.26
CA PRO A 129 -10.58 -25.90 -3.99
C PRO A 129 -11.45 -24.66 -3.72
N SER A 130 -11.51 -24.19 -2.47
CA SER A 130 -12.25 -22.98 -2.09
C SER A 130 -11.64 -21.66 -2.62
N GLY A 131 -10.44 -21.69 -3.17
CA GLY A 131 -9.76 -20.56 -3.80
C GLY A 131 -9.85 -20.55 -5.32
N GLN A 132 -10.50 -21.54 -5.95
CA GLN A 132 -10.55 -21.69 -7.41
C GLN A 132 -11.11 -20.43 -8.09
N ASP A 133 -12.25 -19.92 -7.63
CA ASP A 133 -12.92 -18.76 -8.23
C ASP A 133 -12.07 -17.49 -8.14
N ALA A 134 -11.39 -17.29 -7.01
CA ALA A 134 -10.49 -16.15 -6.80
C ALA A 134 -9.25 -16.21 -7.70
N VAL A 135 -8.71 -17.41 -7.92
CA VAL A 135 -7.61 -17.65 -8.87
C VAL A 135 -8.09 -17.43 -10.31
N GLN A 136 -9.25 -17.98 -10.68
CA GLN A 136 -9.80 -17.80 -12.02
C GLN A 136 -10.09 -16.33 -12.33
N GLU A 137 -10.71 -15.60 -11.39
CA GLU A 137 -10.91 -14.15 -11.49
C GLU A 137 -9.60 -13.40 -11.68
N LEU A 138 -8.58 -13.71 -10.87
CA LEU A 138 -7.25 -13.09 -10.98
C LEU A 138 -6.64 -13.32 -12.36
N TYR A 139 -6.67 -14.55 -12.88
CA TYR A 139 -6.13 -14.85 -14.20
C TYR A 139 -6.92 -14.15 -15.31
N SER A 140 -8.26 -14.14 -15.26
CA SER A 140 -9.09 -13.40 -16.22
C SER A 140 -8.79 -11.91 -16.20
N TYR A 141 -8.75 -11.27 -15.02
CA TYR A 141 -8.42 -9.86 -14.89
C TYR A 141 -7.01 -9.55 -15.42
N LEU A 142 -6.00 -10.34 -15.03
CA LEU A 142 -4.62 -10.09 -15.46
C LEU A 142 -4.43 -10.23 -16.97
N MET A 143 -5.03 -11.26 -17.57
CA MET A 143 -4.81 -11.59 -18.98
C MET A 143 -5.72 -10.79 -19.92
N SER A 144 -6.99 -10.59 -19.58
CA SER A 144 -7.95 -9.92 -20.47
C SER A 144 -8.00 -8.40 -20.29
N GLU A 145 -7.66 -7.88 -19.11
CA GLU A 145 -7.80 -6.44 -18.81
C GLU A 145 -6.44 -5.80 -18.48
N TYR A 146 -5.76 -6.24 -17.43
CA TYR A 146 -4.59 -5.53 -16.88
C TYR A 146 -3.39 -5.49 -17.83
N LEU A 147 -2.86 -6.65 -18.25
CA LEU A 147 -1.60 -6.71 -19.01
C LEU A 147 -1.71 -6.06 -20.40
N PRO A 148 -2.77 -6.30 -21.22
CA PRO A 148 -2.92 -5.65 -22.52
C PRO A 148 -3.22 -4.14 -22.42
N THR A 149 -3.86 -3.69 -21.33
CA THR A 149 -4.11 -2.26 -21.09
C THR A 149 -2.84 -1.54 -20.64
N ARG A 150 -2.10 -2.10 -19.67
CA ARG A 150 -0.89 -1.49 -19.08
C ARG A 150 0.32 -1.56 -20.01
N TYR A 151 0.52 -2.70 -20.68
CA TYR A 151 1.74 -3.07 -21.39
C TYR A 151 1.44 -3.59 -22.82
N PRO A 152 0.78 -2.80 -23.69
CA PRO A 152 0.36 -3.22 -25.03
C PRO A 152 1.51 -3.67 -25.95
N THR A 153 2.73 -3.14 -25.76
CA THR A 153 3.93 -3.53 -26.52
C THR A 153 4.46 -4.92 -26.17
N LEU A 154 4.07 -5.49 -25.02
CA LEU A 154 4.47 -6.83 -24.58
C LEU A 154 3.34 -7.86 -24.66
N PHE A 155 2.08 -7.43 -24.48
CA PHE A 155 0.93 -8.32 -24.36
C PHE A 155 -0.19 -7.90 -25.31
N GLU A 156 -0.37 -8.71 -26.35
CA GLU A 156 -1.45 -8.60 -27.30
C GLU A 156 -2.52 -9.65 -26.99
N LEU A 157 -3.79 -9.25 -27.01
CA LEU A 157 -4.92 -10.18 -27.06
C LEU A 157 -5.07 -10.71 -28.48
N ALA A 158 -5.03 -12.03 -28.64
CA ALA A 158 -5.43 -12.66 -29.90
C ALA A 158 -6.89 -12.30 -30.26
N GLU A 159 -7.24 -12.35 -31.54
CA GLU A 159 -8.55 -11.95 -32.10
C GLU A 159 -9.77 -12.65 -31.45
N ASN A 160 -9.57 -13.76 -30.75
CA ASN A 160 -10.59 -14.50 -29.99
C ASN A 160 -10.65 -14.16 -28.49
N GLY A 161 -9.94 -13.12 -28.03
CA GLY A 161 -9.90 -12.65 -26.65
C GLY A 161 -9.32 -13.63 -25.60
N SER A 162 -8.83 -14.79 -26.04
CA SER A 162 -8.58 -15.95 -25.16
C SER A 162 -7.10 -16.25 -24.92
N ILE A 163 -6.19 -15.67 -25.71
CA ILE A 163 -4.75 -15.95 -25.66
C ILE A 163 -3.97 -14.63 -25.59
N VAL A 164 -3.11 -14.51 -24.58
CA VAL A 164 -2.12 -13.44 -24.46
C VAL A 164 -0.77 -13.96 -24.95
N ARG A 165 -0.18 -13.31 -25.95
CA ARG A 165 1.18 -13.64 -26.43
C ARG A 165 2.22 -12.95 -25.55
N ASN A 166 3.27 -13.69 -25.16
CA ASN A 166 4.38 -13.20 -24.32
C ASN A 166 5.70 -13.71 -24.89
N GLN A 167 6.58 -12.79 -25.32
CA GLN A 167 7.84 -13.13 -25.97
C GLN A 167 9.01 -12.99 -24.99
N THR A 168 9.75 -14.06 -24.69
CA THR A 168 11.22 -14.16 -24.41
C THR A 168 11.67 -15.45 -23.67
N HIS A 169 12.97 -15.79 -23.68
CA HIS A 169 13.55 -17.12 -23.32
C HIS A 169 14.81 -17.14 -22.41
N THR A 170 15.18 -18.35 -21.92
CA THR A 170 16.01 -18.88 -20.78
C THR A 170 17.46 -18.35 -20.55
N SER A 171 18.18 -18.55 -19.42
CA SER A 171 17.93 -19.18 -18.06
C SER A 171 19.09 -18.93 -17.07
N LEU A 172 18.86 -19.10 -15.74
CA LEU A 172 19.75 -19.70 -14.69
C LEU A 172 19.24 -19.38 -13.25
N TYR A 173 19.32 -20.31 -12.27
CA TYR A 173 19.30 -20.02 -10.80
C TYR A 173 19.60 -21.25 -9.90
N ASN A 174 19.84 -21.01 -8.60
CA ASN A 174 20.30 -21.92 -7.54
C ASN A 174 19.37 -21.88 -6.30
N ALA A 175 18.93 -23.04 -5.78
CA ALA A 175 17.83 -23.15 -4.81
C ALA A 175 18.26 -23.48 -3.36
N LYS A 176 18.74 -22.49 -2.59
CA LYS A 176 18.84 -22.59 -1.11
C LYS A 176 18.38 -21.30 -0.43
N GLY A 177 17.51 -21.43 0.59
CA GLY A 177 16.87 -20.31 1.29
C GLY A 177 17.56 -19.94 2.60
N ASN A 178 17.36 -18.68 3.05
CA ASN A 178 18.09 -18.06 4.16
C ASN A 178 17.33 -18.04 5.50
N HIS A 179 16.41 -18.98 5.74
CA HIS A 179 15.61 -19.03 6.97
C HIS A 179 16.13 -20.08 7.95
N ILE A 180 16.34 -19.65 9.21
CA ILE A 180 16.67 -20.54 10.32
C ILE A 180 15.38 -21.02 10.97
N HIS A 181 15.25 -22.33 11.15
CA HIS A 181 14.21 -22.96 11.96
C HIS A 181 14.85 -23.64 13.18
N GLY A 182 14.29 -23.44 14.38
CA GLY A 182 14.77 -24.06 15.63
C GLY A 182 15.77 -23.23 16.44
N GLU A 183 16.37 -23.86 17.46
CA GLU A 183 17.36 -23.22 18.34
C GLU A 183 18.75 -23.20 17.70
N TYR A 184 19.02 -22.19 16.86
CA TYR A 184 20.37 -21.92 16.39
C TYR A 184 21.21 -21.22 17.48
N LYS A 185 22.30 -21.88 17.88
CA LYS A 185 23.41 -21.24 18.60
C LYS A 185 24.31 -20.55 17.59
N ALA A 186 24.55 -19.25 17.76
CA ALA A 186 25.50 -18.52 16.95
C ALA A 186 26.91 -19.06 17.19
N ASP A 187 27.56 -19.49 16.11
CA ASP A 187 29.00 -19.75 16.13
C ASP A 187 29.72 -18.39 16.09
N PRO A 188 30.54 -18.04 17.11
CA PRO A 188 31.30 -16.79 17.12
C PRO A 188 32.32 -16.67 15.98
N GLU A 189 32.69 -17.78 15.35
CA GLU A 189 33.69 -17.85 14.27
C GLU A 189 33.06 -17.85 12.87
N GLU A 190 31.72 -17.78 12.75
CA GLU A 190 31.04 -17.80 11.44
C GLU A 190 31.31 -16.51 10.64
N TYR A 191 32.30 -16.57 9.76
CA TYR A 191 32.67 -15.49 8.86
C TYR A 191 31.54 -15.15 7.87
N VAL A 192 31.04 -13.92 7.95
CA VAL A 192 30.07 -13.36 7.00
C VAL A 192 30.77 -12.43 6.02
N ASP A 193 30.91 -12.89 4.79
CA ASP A 193 31.39 -12.09 3.66
C ASP A 193 30.35 -11.02 3.28
N ALA A 194 30.58 -9.80 3.75
CA ALA A 194 29.69 -8.67 3.48
C ALA A 194 29.76 -8.16 2.02
N GLU A 195 30.83 -8.48 1.25
CA GLU A 195 30.93 -8.09 -0.16
C GLU A 195 30.06 -8.96 -1.06
N LYS A 196 29.90 -10.23 -0.69
CA LYS A 196 28.99 -11.18 -1.34
C LYS A 196 27.55 -11.10 -0.82
N ALA A 197 27.28 -10.29 0.20
CA ALA A 197 25.96 -10.15 0.81
C ALA A 197 25.02 -9.22 0.02
N PHE A 198 23.72 -9.48 0.15
CA PHE A 198 22.64 -8.73 -0.49
C PHE A 198 21.59 -8.30 0.54
N VAL A 199 21.07 -7.08 0.42
CA VAL A 199 19.85 -6.67 1.12
C VAL A 199 18.62 -7.05 0.29
N ARG A 200 17.73 -7.85 0.88
CA ARG A 200 16.42 -8.21 0.31
C ARG A 200 15.36 -7.21 0.78
N CYS A 201 14.73 -6.52 -0.17
CA CYS A 201 13.58 -5.66 0.09
C CYS A 201 12.36 -6.21 -0.67
N GLU A 202 11.18 -6.14 -0.05
CA GLU A 202 9.93 -6.56 -0.68
C GLU A 202 8.96 -5.39 -0.71
N LEU A 203 8.59 -4.95 -1.91
CA LEU A 203 7.42 -4.09 -2.08
C LEU A 203 6.20 -5.01 -2.08
N GLN A 204 5.45 -4.99 -0.98
CA GLN A 204 4.26 -5.81 -0.77
C GLN A 204 3.01 -4.97 -1.09
N THR A 205 2.09 -5.53 -1.87
CA THR A 205 0.82 -4.88 -2.25
C THR A 205 -0.37 -5.73 -1.85
N LEU A 206 -1.49 -5.06 -1.55
CA LEU A 206 -2.76 -5.67 -1.17
C LEU A 206 -3.85 -5.06 -2.05
N SER A 207 -4.40 -5.86 -2.96
CA SER A 207 -5.49 -5.44 -3.85
C SER A 207 -6.72 -6.30 -3.60
N ARG A 208 -7.91 -5.69 -3.60
CA ARG A 208 -9.17 -6.43 -3.52
C ARG A 208 -9.67 -6.76 -4.93
N LEU A 209 -9.97 -8.02 -5.20
CA LEU A 209 -10.59 -8.43 -6.46
C LEU A 209 -12.05 -7.95 -6.55
N PRO A 210 -12.53 -7.47 -7.71
CA PRO A 210 -13.82 -6.80 -7.83
C PRO A 210 -15.04 -7.72 -7.65
N LYS A 211 -14.97 -8.99 -8.06
CA LYS A 211 -16.10 -9.95 -8.06
C LYS A 211 -16.10 -10.85 -6.83
N SER A 212 -15.00 -11.56 -6.53
CA SER A 212 -14.91 -12.45 -5.36
C SER A 212 -14.64 -11.70 -4.05
N HIS A 213 -14.26 -10.42 -4.12
CA HIS A 213 -13.78 -9.62 -2.98
C HIS A 213 -12.57 -10.20 -2.23
N SER A 214 -11.92 -11.22 -2.80
CA SER A 214 -10.69 -11.82 -2.28
C SER A 214 -9.55 -10.82 -2.26
N ILE A 215 -8.59 -11.02 -1.36
CA ILE A 215 -7.39 -10.18 -1.25
C ILE A 215 -6.24 -10.82 -2.02
N LEU A 216 -5.83 -10.17 -3.11
CA LEU A 216 -4.58 -10.43 -3.78
C LEU A 216 -3.45 -9.79 -2.95
N PHE A 217 -2.67 -10.63 -2.26
CA PHE A 217 -1.40 -10.24 -1.69
C PHE A 217 -0.28 -10.56 -2.68
N SER A 218 0.41 -9.53 -3.17
CA SER A 218 1.55 -9.70 -4.07
C SER A 218 2.81 -9.08 -3.47
N PHE A 219 3.98 -9.54 -3.91
CA PHE A 219 5.24 -8.90 -3.52
C PHE A 219 6.28 -8.92 -4.65
N LYS A 220 6.86 -7.77 -4.94
CA LYS A 220 8.05 -7.66 -5.80
C LYS A 220 9.28 -7.69 -4.90
N THR A 221 9.96 -8.85 -4.86
CA THR A 221 11.27 -8.98 -4.22
C THR A 221 12.34 -8.31 -5.08
N TYR A 222 13.08 -7.41 -4.46
CA TYR A 222 14.31 -6.82 -4.96
C TYR A 222 15.51 -7.29 -4.11
N LEU A 223 16.66 -7.47 -4.76
CA LEU A 223 17.92 -7.87 -4.14
C LEU A 223 18.98 -6.87 -4.58
N TYR A 224 19.76 -6.35 -3.63
CA TYR A 224 20.79 -5.35 -3.91
C TYR A 224 22.09 -5.73 -3.21
N PRO A 225 23.23 -5.87 -3.93
CA PRO A 225 24.53 -6.07 -3.33
C PRO A 225 24.85 -4.99 -2.30
N LEU A 226 25.39 -5.35 -1.12
CA LEU A 226 25.73 -4.35 -0.11
C LEU A 226 26.78 -3.34 -0.59
N LYS A 227 27.71 -3.79 -1.47
CA LYS A 227 28.68 -2.91 -2.15
C LYS A 227 28.02 -1.77 -2.94
N GLU A 228 26.87 -2.02 -3.57
CA GLU A 228 26.14 -0.99 -4.32
C GLU A 228 25.48 -0.01 -3.37
N ILE A 229 24.85 -0.49 -2.28
CA ILE A 229 24.27 0.38 -1.23
C ILE A 229 25.34 1.28 -0.59
N LYS A 230 26.55 0.74 -0.36
CA LYS A 230 27.70 1.49 0.17
C LYS A 230 28.17 2.55 -0.86
N ALA A 231 28.33 2.17 -2.12
CA ALA A 231 28.74 3.08 -3.20
C ALA A 231 27.70 4.19 -3.49
N GLU A 232 26.41 3.91 -3.31
CA GLU A 232 25.30 4.88 -3.39
C GLU A 232 25.26 5.85 -2.18
N GLY A 233 26.19 5.76 -1.23
CA GLY A 233 26.24 6.60 -0.02
C GLY A 233 25.17 6.23 1.03
N MET A 234 24.40 5.18 0.82
CA MET A 234 23.31 4.75 1.71
C MET A 234 23.78 3.77 2.81
N GLY A 235 25.08 3.48 2.89
CA GLY A 235 25.66 2.50 3.82
C GLY A 235 25.27 2.73 5.29
N SER A 236 25.52 3.94 5.81
CA SER A 236 25.17 4.30 7.19
C SER A 236 23.67 4.18 7.48
N ALA A 237 22.81 4.62 6.55
CA ALA A 237 21.36 4.53 6.72
C ALA A 237 20.85 3.08 6.75
N LEU A 238 21.47 2.17 6.01
CA LEU A 238 21.18 0.73 6.10
C LEU A 238 21.72 0.13 7.41
N ALA A 239 22.93 0.49 7.83
CA ALA A 239 23.50 0.02 9.11
C ALA A 239 22.64 0.46 10.31
N ASP A 240 22.20 1.72 10.34
CA ASP A 240 21.28 2.24 11.36
C ASP A 240 19.94 1.49 11.36
N ALA A 241 19.43 1.09 10.19
CA ALA A 241 18.21 0.29 10.08
C ALA A 241 18.38 -1.17 10.55
N ILE A 242 19.56 -1.77 10.32
CA ILE A 242 19.91 -3.11 10.82
C ILE A 242 20.00 -3.11 12.35
N GLU A 243 20.71 -2.14 12.94
CA GLU A 243 20.75 -1.96 14.40
C GLU A 243 19.38 -1.56 14.98
N GLY A 244 18.60 -0.83 14.18
CA GLY A 244 17.20 -0.48 14.45
C GLY A 244 16.28 -1.67 14.67
N LEU A 245 16.63 -2.88 14.23
CA LEU A 245 15.90 -4.13 14.53
C LEU A 245 15.89 -4.51 16.02
N LYS A 246 16.81 -3.94 16.83
CA LYS A 246 16.82 -4.07 18.31
C LYS A 246 15.98 -3.00 19.01
N LYS A 247 15.46 -2.02 18.27
CA LYS A 247 14.78 -0.81 18.78
C LYS A 247 13.30 -0.85 18.39
N GLY A 248 12.51 0.09 18.94
CA GLY A 248 11.09 0.23 18.62
C GLY A 248 10.22 -0.84 19.27
N ASN A 249 9.07 -1.15 18.67
CA ASN A 249 8.02 -1.96 19.30
C ASN A 249 8.20 -3.49 19.17
N CYS A 250 9.21 -3.97 18.44
CA CYS A 250 9.48 -5.40 18.29
C CYS A 250 10.98 -5.74 18.25
N PRO A 251 11.70 -5.60 19.38
CA PRO A 251 13.15 -5.86 19.45
C PRO A 251 13.54 -7.33 19.14
N GLY A 252 12.58 -8.26 19.23
CA GLY A 252 12.78 -9.66 18.83
C GLY A 252 13.14 -9.86 17.35
N MET A 253 12.92 -8.85 16.50
CA MET A 253 13.25 -8.91 15.07
C MET A 253 14.75 -9.03 14.78
N TRP A 254 15.60 -8.55 15.68
CA TRP A 254 17.04 -8.82 15.62
C TRP A 254 17.36 -10.33 15.63
N LYS A 255 16.70 -11.10 16.51
CA LYS A 255 16.88 -12.57 16.57
C LYS A 255 16.17 -13.26 15.41
N TYR A 256 14.92 -12.89 15.12
CA TYR A 256 14.12 -13.50 14.04
C TYR A 256 14.77 -13.37 12.65
N LYS A 257 15.38 -12.21 12.33
CA LYS A 257 16.11 -12.00 11.07
C LYS A 257 17.56 -12.52 11.12
N SER A 258 17.94 -13.26 12.17
CA SER A 258 19.28 -13.81 12.39
C SER A 258 20.40 -12.76 12.45
N ALA A 259 20.07 -11.49 12.70
CA ALA A 259 21.04 -10.38 12.72
C ALA A 259 22.08 -10.51 13.85
N VAL A 260 21.83 -11.38 14.85
CA VAL A 260 22.83 -11.83 15.83
C VAL A 260 24.11 -12.35 15.14
N ARG A 261 23.97 -13.08 14.02
CA ARG A 261 25.08 -13.67 13.26
C ARG A 261 25.76 -12.64 12.36
N TRP A 262 25.00 -12.02 11.47
CA TRP A 262 25.54 -11.20 10.36
C TRP A 262 25.57 -9.69 10.64
N GLY A 263 24.83 -9.20 11.63
CA GLY A 263 24.53 -7.78 11.79
C GLY A 263 25.76 -6.91 12.07
N LYS A 264 26.67 -7.36 12.96
CA LYS A 264 27.91 -6.63 13.29
C LYS A 264 28.84 -6.47 12.07
N PRO A 265 29.37 -7.54 11.44
CA PRO A 265 30.31 -7.40 10.33
C PRO A 265 29.70 -6.66 9.13
N VAL A 266 28.39 -6.82 8.89
CA VAL A 266 27.68 -6.06 7.85
C VAL A 266 27.62 -4.56 8.17
N CYS A 267 27.34 -4.16 9.41
CA CYS A 267 27.29 -2.74 9.77
C CYS A 267 28.69 -2.07 9.74
N GLU A 268 29.73 -2.80 10.14
CA GLU A 268 31.13 -2.36 10.05
C GLU A 268 31.53 -2.15 8.57
N TYR A 269 31.24 -3.12 7.71
CA TYR A 269 31.45 -2.99 6.26
C TYR A 269 30.71 -1.79 5.66
N LEU A 270 29.42 -1.62 5.98
CA LEU A 270 28.58 -0.57 5.41
C LEU A 270 29.00 0.85 5.81
N ARG A 271 29.54 1.04 7.02
CA ARG A 271 30.00 2.36 7.52
C ARG A 271 31.43 2.72 7.12
N GLY A 272 32.21 1.78 6.60
CA GLY A 272 33.58 2.03 6.15
C GLY A 272 34.63 1.85 7.23
N ALA A 273 34.70 0.63 7.78
CA ALA A 273 36.00 0.00 7.99
C ALA A 273 36.67 -0.30 6.63
#